data_AF-A0A934PUA6-F1
#
_entry.id   AF-A0A934PUA6-F1
#
_cell.length_a   1.000
_cell.length_b   1.000
_cell.length_c   1.000
_cell.angle_alpha   90.00
_cell.angle_beta   90.00
_cell.angle_gamma   90.00
#
_symmetry.space_group_name_H-M   'P 1'
#
loop_
_entity.id
_entity.type
_entity.pdbx_description
1 polymer ?
#
loop_
_entity_poly.entity_id
_entity_poly.type
_entity_poly.pdbx_seq_one_letter_code
_entity_poly.pdbx_strand_id
1 'polypeptide(L)'
;MKKYSWHMLALGGVLVLASWGFKGHRAVATIAEKHLTPHTAEAARAYLDGQSLAEVSTWADEHRSSETAPWHFLNLPLGLDHAQFVAFVKASDANVYTAILKAEAQLKDPALSADQKKLALTYLIHLVGDAHQPMHISRKEDKGGNTIQLRFEDKGTNLHSLWDSKLIDHEGLSETDIVKNYDTATPAEVKQWQSDDPMEWIWESYQLSSGLYAEVKPGQTVDEDYYQKYIPVVRKRIDQAGIRLAGELNRLLGNASLPEVAAAAPVDLKDISNYVGKKVTVTGKIYSLKDIGSMVLANMGAAYPHQLLTLALKGEAKPLALEDKTVTVTGQVIDYKGKPEIIVTDPAQIKF
;
A
#
# COMPACT_ATOMS: atom_id res chain seq x y z
N MET A 1 -38.27 27.87 34.73
CA MET A 1 -38.35 27.03 33.52
C MET A 1 -37.17 27.35 32.63
N LYS A 2 -36.09 26.55 32.68
CA LYS A 2 -34.94 26.68 31.75
C LYS A 2 -34.94 25.43 30.86
N LYS A 3 -35.13 25.62 29.56
CA LYS A 3 -35.06 24.56 28.55
C LYS A 3 -33.58 24.25 28.28
N TYR A 4 -33.15 23.02 28.53
CA TYR A 4 -31.86 22.53 28.05
C TYR A 4 -32.09 21.86 26.69
N SER A 5 -31.60 22.51 25.62
CA SER A 5 -31.52 21.91 24.28
C SER A 5 -30.33 20.95 24.26
N TRP A 6 -30.60 19.66 24.10
CA TRP A 6 -29.57 18.66 23.84
C TRP A 6 -29.17 18.75 22.37
N HIS A 7 -27.91 19.09 22.10
CA HIS A 7 -27.32 18.94 20.76
C HIS A 7 -26.60 17.59 20.77
N MET A 8 -27.22 16.58 20.14
CA MET A 8 -26.51 15.36 19.79
C MET A 8 -25.50 15.70 18.70
N LEU A 9 -24.22 15.76 19.08
CA LEU A 9 -23.12 15.64 18.14
C LEU A 9 -23.15 14.22 17.59
N ALA A 10 -23.71 14.07 16.38
CA ALA A 10 -23.48 12.87 15.59
C ALA A 10 -21.99 12.86 15.19
N LEU A 11 -21.19 12.03 15.85
CA LEU A 11 -19.91 11.61 15.30
C LEU A 11 -20.21 10.82 14.03
N GLY A 12 -20.20 11.50 12.90
CA GLY A 12 -20.10 10.85 11.60
C GLY A 12 -18.78 10.12 11.56
N GLY A 13 -18.81 8.80 11.68
CA GLY A 13 -17.68 7.97 11.31
C GLY A 13 -17.32 8.30 9.87
N VAL A 14 -16.09 8.74 9.64
CA VAL A 14 -15.53 8.81 8.30
C VAL A 14 -15.51 7.37 7.81
N LEU A 15 -16.48 7.02 6.97
CA LEU A 15 -16.40 5.85 6.12
C LEU A 15 -15.20 6.13 5.20
N VAL A 16 -14.06 5.54 5.56
CA VAL A 16 -12.91 5.46 4.68
C VAL A 16 -13.42 4.77 3.43
N LEU A 17 -13.51 5.54 2.35
CA LEU A 17 -13.82 5.06 1.01
C LEU A 17 -12.59 4.28 0.53
N ALA A 18 -12.36 3.14 1.14
CA ALA A 18 -11.32 2.22 0.72
C ALA A 18 -11.84 1.45 -0.48
N SER A 19 -10.93 1.16 -1.38
CA SER A 19 -11.02 0.08 -2.35
C SER A 19 -11.14 -1.27 -1.67
N TRP A 20 -10.68 -2.37 -2.29
CA TRP A 20 -10.47 -3.61 -1.55
C TRP A 20 -10.02 -3.25 -0.13
N GLY A 21 -10.78 -3.69 0.87
CA GLY A 21 -10.47 -3.31 2.24
C GLY A 21 -9.06 -3.75 2.58
N PHE A 22 -8.56 -3.34 3.75
CA PHE A 22 -7.22 -3.65 4.23
C PHE A 22 -6.72 -5.06 3.84
N LYS A 23 -7.51 -6.12 4.10
CA LYS A 23 -7.16 -7.50 3.76
C LYS A 23 -7.00 -7.77 2.25
N GLY A 24 -7.88 -7.21 1.42
CA GLY A 24 -7.82 -7.42 -0.04
C GLY A 24 -6.57 -6.78 -0.64
N HIS A 25 -6.24 -5.54 -0.29
CA HIS A 25 -4.99 -4.90 -0.73
C HIS A 25 -3.73 -5.63 -0.25
N ARG A 26 -3.72 -6.02 1.02
CA ARG A 26 -2.63 -6.83 1.59
C ARG A 26 -2.46 -8.14 0.84
N ALA A 27 -3.56 -8.81 0.48
CA ALA A 27 -3.53 -10.04 -0.30
C ALA A 27 -3.00 -9.81 -1.71
N VAL A 28 -3.53 -8.82 -2.45
CA VAL A 28 -3.04 -8.45 -3.81
C VAL A 28 -1.53 -8.21 -3.79
N ALA A 29 -1.06 -7.37 -2.87
CA ALA A 29 0.35 -7.02 -2.77
C ALA A 29 1.24 -8.22 -2.38
N THR A 30 0.80 -9.07 -1.45
CA THR A 30 1.55 -10.26 -1.03
C THR A 30 1.60 -11.32 -2.13
N ILE A 31 0.49 -11.50 -2.88
CA ILE A 31 0.47 -12.36 -4.06
C ILE A 31 1.47 -11.82 -5.09
N ALA A 32 1.44 -10.51 -5.37
CA ALA A 32 2.37 -9.91 -6.32
C ALA A 32 3.83 -10.18 -5.94
N GLU A 33 4.22 -10.02 -4.67
CA GLU A 33 5.57 -10.31 -4.16
C GLU A 33 6.05 -11.72 -4.47
N LYS A 34 5.16 -12.73 -4.39
CA LYS A 34 5.49 -14.13 -4.68
C LYS A 34 5.80 -14.40 -6.15
N HIS A 35 5.34 -13.51 -7.04
CA HIS A 35 5.48 -13.64 -8.50
C HIS A 35 6.48 -12.64 -9.10
N LEU A 36 7.23 -11.91 -8.26
CA LEU A 36 8.32 -11.06 -8.71
C LEU A 36 9.56 -11.87 -9.08
N THR A 37 10.28 -11.41 -10.10
CA THR A 37 11.66 -11.82 -10.32
C THR A 37 12.54 -11.35 -9.15
N PRO A 38 13.64 -12.06 -8.82
CA PRO A 38 14.51 -11.68 -7.70
C PRO A 38 15.00 -10.22 -7.78
N HIS A 39 15.39 -9.77 -8.98
CA HIS A 39 15.84 -8.39 -9.21
C HIS A 39 14.71 -7.37 -8.98
N THR A 40 13.50 -7.67 -9.46
CA THR A 40 12.33 -6.79 -9.26
C THR A 40 11.96 -6.70 -7.78
N ALA A 41 12.01 -7.80 -7.05
CA ALA A 41 11.78 -7.82 -5.61
C ALA A 41 12.80 -6.95 -4.88
N GLU A 42 14.08 -7.07 -5.22
CA GLU A 42 15.15 -6.23 -4.66
C GLU A 42 14.96 -4.74 -5.00
N ALA A 43 14.66 -4.41 -6.26
CA ALA A 43 14.42 -3.03 -6.69
C ALA A 43 13.22 -2.40 -5.99
N ALA A 44 12.10 -3.12 -5.92
CA ALA A 44 10.91 -2.65 -5.22
C ALA A 44 11.19 -2.43 -3.72
N ARG A 45 11.85 -3.39 -3.07
CA ARG A 45 12.27 -3.27 -1.66
C ARG A 45 13.17 -2.05 -1.44
N ALA A 46 14.11 -1.79 -2.36
CA ALA A 46 15.00 -0.64 -2.29
C ALA A 46 14.25 0.70 -2.44
N TYR A 47 13.35 0.82 -3.41
CA TYR A 47 12.51 2.01 -3.58
C TYR A 47 11.59 2.24 -2.37
N LEU A 48 11.11 1.19 -1.71
CA LEU A 48 10.20 1.27 -0.57
C LEU A 48 10.91 1.42 0.80
N ASP A 49 12.21 1.72 0.80
CA ASP A 49 13.03 1.83 2.03
C ASP A 49 12.99 0.56 2.90
N GLY A 50 12.93 -0.61 2.27
CA GLY A 50 12.86 -1.88 3.00
C GLY A 50 11.48 -2.17 3.58
N GLN A 51 10.41 -1.59 3.07
CA GLN A 51 9.04 -2.06 3.33
C GLN A 51 8.60 -3.06 2.24
N SER A 52 7.69 -3.96 2.59
CA SER A 52 7.05 -4.90 1.67
C SER A 52 5.98 -4.17 0.86
N LEU A 53 5.60 -4.73 -0.28
CA LEU A 53 4.47 -4.21 -1.05
C LEU A 53 3.21 -4.19 -0.18
N ALA A 54 3.02 -5.23 0.63
CA ALA A 54 1.87 -5.33 1.53
C ALA A 54 1.90 -4.25 2.62
N GLU A 55 3.05 -3.84 3.14
CA GLU A 55 3.13 -2.77 4.16
C GLU A 55 2.68 -1.41 3.62
N VAL A 56 2.89 -1.16 2.32
CA VAL A 56 2.52 0.11 1.69
C VAL A 56 1.20 0.05 0.91
N SER A 57 0.57 -1.13 0.82
CA SER A 57 -0.58 -1.35 -0.08
C SER A 57 -1.82 -0.53 0.29
N THR A 58 -1.97 -0.08 1.54
CA THR A 58 -3.11 0.74 1.99
C THR A 58 -2.79 2.23 2.08
N TRP A 59 -1.53 2.62 1.85
CA TRP A 59 -1.05 3.97 2.06
C TRP A 59 -1.82 5.01 1.23
N ALA A 60 -2.21 4.67 0.00
CA ALA A 60 -2.91 5.59 -0.90
C ALA A 60 -4.29 6.00 -0.38
N ASP A 61 -5.03 5.08 0.27
CA ASP A 61 -6.30 5.39 0.93
C ASP A 61 -6.10 6.26 2.18
N GLU A 62 -5.06 5.96 2.96
CA GLU A 62 -4.73 6.69 4.18
C GLU A 62 -4.28 8.14 3.90
N HIS A 63 -3.71 8.39 2.72
CA HIS A 63 -3.18 9.69 2.28
C HIS A 63 -3.99 10.30 1.13
N ARG A 64 -5.25 9.87 1.00
CA ARG A 64 -6.15 10.35 -0.04
C ARG A 64 -6.42 11.86 0.10
N SER A 65 -6.31 12.58 -1.01
CA SER A 65 -6.60 14.01 -1.12
C SER A 65 -7.72 14.27 -2.14
N SER A 66 -8.18 15.51 -2.27
CA SER A 66 -9.15 15.86 -3.33
C SER A 66 -8.59 15.64 -4.75
N GLU A 67 -7.28 15.73 -4.93
CA GLU A 67 -6.61 15.49 -6.22
C GLU A 67 -6.53 14.00 -6.54
N THR A 68 -6.19 13.18 -5.54
CA THR A 68 -5.97 11.74 -5.73
C THR A 68 -7.24 10.91 -5.56
N ALA A 69 -8.29 11.48 -4.96
CA ALA A 69 -9.54 10.76 -4.74
C ALA A 69 -10.17 10.16 -6.01
N PRO A 70 -10.19 10.82 -7.17
CA PRO A 70 -10.69 10.23 -8.41
C PRO A 70 -9.83 9.08 -8.93
N TRP A 71 -8.57 8.93 -8.49
CA TRP A 71 -7.68 7.87 -8.97
C TRP A 71 -8.13 6.49 -8.51
N HIS A 72 -8.95 6.38 -7.48
CA HIS A 72 -9.33 5.08 -6.93
C HIS A 72 -10.46 4.38 -7.71
N PHE A 73 -11.13 5.06 -8.63
CA PHE A 73 -12.31 4.50 -9.28
C PHE A 73 -12.52 5.05 -10.70
N LEU A 74 -13.54 4.51 -11.36
CA LEU A 74 -14.05 4.98 -12.64
C LEU A 74 -15.58 4.93 -12.61
N ASN A 75 -16.20 6.08 -12.89
CA ASN A 75 -17.66 6.21 -12.95
C ASN A 75 -18.13 6.24 -14.41
N LEU A 76 -18.95 5.26 -14.80
CA LEU A 76 -19.41 5.05 -16.18
C LEU A 76 -20.93 4.81 -16.26
N PRO A 77 -21.59 5.14 -17.38
CA PRO A 77 -22.93 4.62 -17.63
C PRO A 77 -22.91 3.08 -17.78
N LEU A 78 -24.03 2.42 -17.50
CA LEU A 78 -24.20 0.98 -17.76
C LEU A 78 -24.51 0.69 -19.23
N GLY A 79 -24.23 -0.55 -19.66
CA GLY A 79 -24.62 -1.05 -20.98
C GLY A 79 -23.73 -0.58 -22.14
N LEU A 80 -22.53 -0.09 -21.84
CA LEU A 80 -21.54 0.23 -22.87
C LEU A 80 -21.03 -1.05 -23.52
N ASP A 81 -20.90 -1.04 -24.84
CA ASP A 81 -20.03 -1.99 -25.52
C ASP A 81 -18.54 -1.65 -25.27
N HIS A 82 -17.63 -2.54 -25.68
CA HIS A 82 -16.21 -2.36 -25.43
C HIS A 82 -15.64 -1.08 -26.06
N ALA A 83 -16.05 -0.73 -27.28
CA ALA A 83 -15.52 0.45 -27.96
C ALA A 83 -15.98 1.75 -27.27
N GLN A 84 -17.24 1.79 -26.84
CA GLN A 84 -17.79 2.91 -26.07
C GLN A 84 -17.15 3.00 -24.68
N PHE A 85 -16.90 1.88 -24.02
CA PHE A 85 -16.20 1.81 -22.74
C PHE A 85 -14.81 2.43 -22.84
N VAL A 86 -13.99 1.97 -23.81
CA VAL A 86 -12.64 2.50 -24.04
C VAL A 86 -12.67 4.01 -24.29
N ALA A 87 -13.62 4.49 -25.11
CA ALA A 87 -13.77 5.90 -25.41
C ALA A 87 -14.10 6.72 -24.14
N PHE A 88 -14.97 6.20 -23.26
CA PHE A 88 -15.33 6.88 -22.02
C PHE A 88 -14.16 6.90 -21.02
N VAL A 89 -13.47 5.78 -20.84
CA VAL A 89 -12.28 5.70 -19.96
C VAL A 89 -11.25 6.77 -20.33
N LYS A 90 -11.00 6.93 -21.63
CA LYS A 90 -10.01 7.88 -22.16
C LYS A 90 -10.49 9.34 -22.20
N ALA A 91 -11.76 9.62 -21.90
CA ALA A 91 -12.30 10.97 -21.93
C ALA A 91 -12.00 11.78 -20.65
N SER A 92 -11.44 11.16 -19.60
CA SER A 92 -11.06 11.81 -18.35
C SER A 92 -9.62 11.46 -18.00
N ASP A 93 -8.86 12.46 -17.56
CA ASP A 93 -7.49 12.29 -17.08
C ASP A 93 -7.42 11.94 -15.58
N ALA A 94 -8.57 11.93 -14.90
CA ALA A 94 -8.68 11.70 -13.46
C ALA A 94 -9.53 10.44 -13.17
N ASN A 95 -8.92 9.27 -13.37
CA ASN A 95 -9.49 7.98 -13.00
C ASN A 95 -8.38 6.94 -12.71
N VAL A 96 -8.78 5.75 -12.26
CA VAL A 96 -7.83 4.66 -11.93
C VAL A 96 -6.95 4.23 -13.10
N TYR A 97 -7.49 4.17 -14.32
CA TYR A 97 -6.72 3.80 -15.49
C TYR A 97 -5.63 4.82 -15.80
N THR A 98 -5.97 6.11 -15.84
CA THR A 98 -4.98 7.16 -16.11
C THR A 98 -3.97 7.32 -14.97
N ALA A 99 -4.38 7.07 -13.73
CA ALA A 99 -3.49 7.08 -12.58
C ALA A 99 -2.48 5.92 -12.59
N ILE A 100 -2.90 4.71 -13.00
CA ILE A 100 -2.00 3.57 -13.24
C ILE A 100 -0.97 3.95 -14.31
N LEU A 101 -1.43 4.41 -15.49
CA LEU A 101 -0.51 4.78 -16.58
C LEU A 101 0.45 5.91 -16.18
N LYS A 102 -0.02 6.87 -15.38
CA LYS A 102 0.82 7.94 -14.82
C LYS A 102 1.89 7.36 -13.88
N ALA A 103 1.53 6.48 -12.97
CA ALA A 103 2.47 5.84 -12.05
C ALA A 103 3.52 5.00 -12.82
N GLU A 104 3.10 4.23 -13.82
CA GLU A 104 4.01 3.49 -14.71
C GLU A 104 4.99 4.41 -15.44
N ALA A 105 4.51 5.52 -15.98
CA ALA A 105 5.34 6.50 -16.68
C ALA A 105 6.36 7.14 -15.72
N GLN A 106 5.95 7.48 -14.50
CA GLN A 106 6.83 8.03 -13.47
C GLN A 106 7.93 7.03 -13.05
N LEU A 107 7.60 5.74 -12.92
CA LEU A 107 8.60 4.72 -12.60
C LEU A 107 9.68 4.58 -13.68
N LYS A 108 9.28 4.70 -14.95
CA LYS A 108 10.20 4.64 -16.10
C LYS A 108 11.02 5.91 -16.29
N ASP A 109 10.57 7.05 -15.80
CA ASP A 109 11.22 8.34 -16.04
C ASP A 109 12.57 8.43 -15.31
N PRO A 110 13.72 8.53 -16.03
CA PRO A 110 15.02 8.64 -15.39
C PRO A 110 15.25 10.00 -14.71
N ALA A 111 14.45 11.03 -15.00
CA ALA A 111 14.58 12.36 -14.43
C ALA A 111 13.96 12.46 -13.01
N LEU A 112 13.10 11.51 -12.62
CA LEU A 112 12.46 11.52 -11.31
C LEU A 112 13.36 10.99 -10.20
N SER A 113 13.27 11.63 -9.03
CA SER A 113 13.99 11.21 -7.84
C SER A 113 13.52 9.86 -7.32
N ALA A 114 14.33 9.23 -6.46
CA ALA A 114 13.95 7.99 -5.79
C ALA A 114 12.64 8.13 -4.99
N ASP A 115 12.42 9.28 -4.32
CA ASP A 115 11.19 9.55 -3.57
C ASP A 115 9.96 9.69 -4.48
N GLN A 116 10.12 10.31 -5.65
CA GLN A 116 9.04 10.42 -6.63
C GLN A 116 8.68 9.05 -7.21
N LYS A 117 9.69 8.20 -7.49
CA LYS A 117 9.48 6.82 -7.93
C LYS A 117 8.89 5.95 -6.83
N LYS A 118 9.31 6.13 -5.57
CA LYS A 118 8.70 5.48 -4.41
C LYS A 118 7.22 5.81 -4.32
N LEU A 119 6.85 7.08 -4.42
CA LEU A 119 5.45 7.50 -4.38
C LEU A 119 4.65 6.90 -5.55
N ALA A 120 5.21 6.92 -6.77
CA ALA A 120 4.59 6.28 -7.93
C ALA A 120 4.41 4.76 -7.74
N LEU A 121 5.41 4.07 -7.18
CA LEU A 121 5.35 2.64 -6.85
C LEU A 121 4.24 2.36 -5.84
N THR A 122 4.17 3.14 -4.76
CA THR A 122 3.12 3.01 -3.73
C THR A 122 1.72 3.18 -4.33
N TYR A 123 1.53 4.17 -5.21
CA TYR A 123 0.26 4.31 -5.92
C TYR A 123 -0.03 3.13 -6.84
N LEU A 124 0.95 2.67 -7.63
CA LEU A 124 0.73 1.55 -8.56
C LEU A 124 0.28 0.28 -7.81
N ILE A 125 0.93 -0.06 -6.69
CA ILE A 125 0.58 -1.22 -5.85
C ILE A 125 -0.90 -1.18 -5.44
N HIS A 126 -1.39 -0.02 -5.01
CA HIS A 126 -2.76 0.15 -4.57
C HIS A 126 -3.75 0.16 -5.74
N LEU A 127 -3.48 0.98 -6.75
CA LEU A 127 -4.41 1.24 -7.86
C LEU A 127 -4.66 0.00 -8.72
N VAL A 128 -3.69 -0.91 -8.84
CA VAL A 128 -3.92 -2.20 -9.50
C VAL A 128 -4.96 -3.02 -8.74
N GLY A 129 -4.95 -3.00 -7.41
CA GLY A 129 -6.01 -3.60 -6.59
C GLY A 129 -7.38 -2.98 -6.92
N ASP A 130 -7.47 -1.65 -6.91
CA ASP A 130 -8.71 -0.90 -7.18
C ASP A 130 -9.29 -1.22 -8.55
N ALA A 131 -8.44 -1.28 -9.58
CA ALA A 131 -8.85 -1.59 -10.94
C ALA A 131 -9.55 -2.97 -11.05
N HIS A 132 -9.25 -3.89 -10.13
CA HIS A 132 -9.81 -5.23 -10.12
C HIS A 132 -11.06 -5.39 -9.23
N GLN A 133 -11.37 -4.41 -8.38
CA GLN A 133 -12.58 -4.41 -7.57
C GLN A 133 -13.78 -4.02 -8.46
N PRO A 134 -14.76 -4.89 -8.72
CA PRO A 134 -15.86 -4.59 -9.64
C PRO A 134 -16.58 -3.26 -9.35
N MET A 135 -16.90 -2.98 -8.08
CA MET A 135 -17.62 -1.79 -7.69
C MET A 135 -16.79 -0.49 -7.81
N HIS A 136 -15.49 -0.58 -8.11
CA HIS A 136 -14.64 0.57 -8.45
C HIS A 136 -14.76 0.97 -9.91
N ILE A 137 -15.18 0.06 -10.79
CA ILE A 137 -15.40 0.32 -12.21
C ILE A 137 -16.90 0.15 -12.48
N SER A 138 -17.67 1.17 -12.13
CA SER A 138 -19.12 1.04 -11.98
C SER A 138 -19.83 2.37 -12.19
N ARG A 139 -21.12 2.47 -11.81
CA ARG A 139 -21.94 3.60 -12.21
C ARG A 139 -21.94 4.76 -11.22
N LYS A 140 -22.08 5.98 -11.75
CA LYS A 140 -21.98 7.22 -10.98
C LYS A 140 -23.18 7.44 -10.05
N GLU A 141 -24.37 6.99 -10.47
CA GLU A 141 -25.67 7.31 -9.87
C GLU A 141 -25.76 6.87 -8.41
N ASP A 142 -25.06 5.79 -8.05
CA ASP A 142 -24.99 5.26 -6.68
C ASP A 142 -23.59 5.29 -6.08
N LYS A 143 -22.69 6.10 -6.68
CA LYS A 143 -21.29 6.23 -6.26
C LYS A 143 -20.62 4.85 -6.17
N GLY A 144 -20.81 4.03 -7.21
CA GLY A 144 -20.32 2.67 -7.25
C GLY A 144 -20.88 1.74 -6.19
N GLY A 145 -22.19 1.80 -5.95
CA GLY A 145 -22.92 0.95 -5.01
C GLY A 145 -22.91 1.45 -3.57
N ASN A 146 -22.19 2.52 -3.25
CA ASN A 146 -22.14 3.09 -1.89
C ASN A 146 -23.52 3.50 -1.38
N THR A 147 -24.43 3.93 -2.26
CA THR A 147 -25.80 4.31 -1.87
C THR A 147 -26.82 3.17 -2.00
N ILE A 148 -26.43 1.98 -2.43
CA ILE A 148 -27.28 0.79 -2.43
C ILE A 148 -27.15 0.11 -1.08
N GLN A 149 -28.02 0.46 -0.13
CA GLN A 149 -28.02 -0.11 1.21
C GLN A 149 -28.45 -1.58 1.16
N LEU A 150 -27.75 -2.44 1.90
CA LEU A 150 -28.00 -3.88 1.99
C LEU A 150 -27.88 -4.33 3.45
N ARG A 151 -28.25 -5.58 3.72
CA ARG A 151 -27.96 -6.28 4.97
C ARG A 151 -27.18 -7.55 4.68
N PHE A 152 -26.17 -7.84 5.49
CA PHE A 152 -25.37 -9.07 5.43
C PHE A 152 -25.00 -9.48 6.86
N GLU A 153 -25.16 -10.75 7.22
CA GLU A 153 -24.98 -11.25 8.60
C GLU A 153 -25.73 -10.43 9.66
N ASP A 154 -27.00 -10.09 9.38
CA ASP A 154 -27.85 -9.24 10.23
C ASP A 154 -27.33 -7.81 10.50
N LYS A 155 -26.26 -7.39 9.82
CA LYS A 155 -25.67 -6.05 9.92
C LYS A 155 -25.98 -5.23 8.67
N GLY A 156 -26.15 -3.92 8.85
CA GLY A 156 -26.27 -3.00 7.71
C GLY A 156 -24.93 -2.83 6.98
N THR A 157 -24.98 -2.80 5.66
CA THR A 157 -23.85 -2.52 4.77
C THR A 157 -24.36 -1.80 3.50
N ASN A 158 -23.50 -1.57 2.52
CA ASN A 158 -23.89 -1.20 1.17
C ASN A 158 -23.21 -2.12 0.15
N LEU A 159 -23.64 -2.09 -1.11
CA LEU A 159 -23.11 -2.97 -2.17
C LEU A 159 -21.59 -2.80 -2.36
N HIS A 160 -21.08 -1.57 -2.28
CA HIS A 160 -19.65 -1.30 -2.41
C HIS A 160 -18.86 -1.98 -1.29
N SER A 161 -19.17 -1.66 -0.04
CA SER A 161 -18.48 -2.23 1.14
C SER A 161 -18.67 -3.74 1.30
N LEU A 162 -19.78 -4.30 0.79
CA LEU A 162 -19.99 -5.74 0.72
C LEU A 162 -18.88 -6.40 -0.10
N TRP A 163 -18.60 -5.85 -1.29
CA TRP A 163 -17.57 -6.34 -2.21
C TRP A 163 -16.16 -6.00 -1.75
N ASP A 164 -15.91 -4.79 -1.23
CA ASP A 164 -14.57 -4.41 -0.75
C ASP A 164 -14.07 -5.27 0.39
N SER A 165 -14.95 -5.64 1.32
CA SER A 165 -14.51 -6.19 2.62
C SER A 165 -15.39 -7.31 3.14
N LYS A 166 -16.73 -7.18 3.10
CA LYS A 166 -17.57 -8.09 3.88
C LYS A 166 -17.57 -9.53 3.37
N LEU A 167 -17.51 -9.74 2.06
CA LEU A 167 -17.38 -11.09 1.50
C LEU A 167 -16.05 -11.73 1.91
N ILE A 168 -14.96 -10.97 1.95
CA ILE A 168 -13.63 -11.46 2.39
C ILE A 168 -13.62 -11.73 3.89
N ASP A 169 -14.17 -10.81 4.69
CA ASP A 169 -14.21 -10.90 6.14
C ASP A 169 -15.02 -12.11 6.63
N HIS A 170 -16.10 -12.44 5.92
CA HIS A 170 -16.96 -13.57 6.23
C HIS A 170 -16.21 -14.91 6.24
N GLU A 171 -15.18 -15.07 5.42
CA GLU A 171 -14.38 -16.30 5.42
C GLU A 171 -13.63 -16.55 6.75
N GLY A 172 -13.43 -15.49 7.56
CA GLY A 172 -12.71 -15.59 8.83
C GLY A 172 -11.23 -15.95 8.69
N LEU A 173 -10.66 -15.84 7.48
CA LEU A 173 -9.27 -16.19 7.20
C LEU A 173 -8.29 -15.13 7.69
N SER A 174 -7.10 -15.60 8.10
CA SER A 174 -5.93 -14.74 8.30
C SER A 174 -5.40 -14.23 6.95
N GLU A 175 -4.62 -13.14 6.94
CA GLU A 175 -3.97 -12.66 5.70
C GLU A 175 -3.15 -13.76 5.01
N THR A 176 -2.41 -14.55 5.79
CA THR A 176 -1.63 -15.67 5.28
C THR A 176 -2.51 -16.74 4.62
N ASP A 177 -3.65 -17.06 5.22
CA ASP A 177 -4.57 -18.05 4.66
C ASP A 177 -5.31 -17.52 3.43
N ILE A 178 -5.62 -16.22 3.39
CA ILE A 178 -6.17 -15.57 2.19
C ILE A 178 -5.19 -15.76 1.03
N VAL A 179 -3.93 -15.34 1.19
CA VAL A 179 -2.90 -15.46 0.14
C VAL A 179 -2.73 -16.92 -0.29
N LYS A 180 -2.66 -17.85 0.68
CA LYS A 180 -2.54 -19.29 0.40
C LYS A 180 -3.72 -19.83 -0.41
N ASN A 181 -4.94 -19.37 -0.12
CA ASN A 181 -6.17 -19.88 -0.74
C ASN A 181 -6.50 -19.20 -2.06
N TYR A 182 -6.01 -17.97 -2.27
CA TYR A 182 -6.39 -17.13 -3.41
C TYR A 182 -5.37 -17.20 -4.54
N ASP A 183 -4.07 -17.31 -4.24
CA ASP A 183 -2.99 -17.46 -5.23
C ASP A 183 -3.03 -18.86 -5.88
N THR A 184 -3.89 -19.00 -6.88
CA THR A 184 -4.25 -20.30 -7.48
C THR A 184 -4.08 -20.34 -9.00
N ALA A 185 -3.64 -19.21 -9.59
CA ALA A 185 -3.33 -19.09 -11.00
C ALA A 185 -2.42 -20.22 -11.51
N THR A 186 -2.83 -20.85 -12.60
CA THR A 186 -1.97 -21.82 -13.30
C THR A 186 -0.81 -21.10 -14.01
N PRO A 187 0.29 -21.79 -14.37
CA PRO A 187 1.38 -21.16 -15.12
C PRO A 187 0.95 -20.51 -16.44
N ALA A 188 -0.08 -21.04 -17.10
CA ALA A 188 -0.64 -20.46 -18.32
C ALA A 188 -1.41 -19.16 -18.03
N GLU A 189 -2.20 -19.13 -16.96
CA GLU A 189 -2.89 -17.93 -16.50
C GLU A 189 -1.90 -16.87 -16.04
N VAL A 190 -0.87 -17.23 -15.27
CA VAL A 190 0.20 -16.30 -14.86
C VAL A 190 0.82 -15.62 -16.08
N LYS A 191 1.22 -16.41 -17.09
CA LYS A 191 1.80 -15.88 -18.32
C LYS A 191 0.84 -14.93 -19.05
N GLN A 192 -0.44 -15.29 -19.15
CA GLN A 192 -1.44 -14.46 -19.82
C GLN A 192 -1.69 -13.17 -19.05
N TRP A 193 -2.05 -13.27 -17.77
CA TRP A 193 -2.42 -12.13 -16.94
C TRP A 193 -1.28 -11.12 -16.77
N GLN A 194 -0.03 -11.57 -16.69
CA GLN A 194 1.13 -10.67 -16.67
C GLN A 194 1.35 -9.89 -17.98
N SER A 195 0.65 -10.25 -19.06
CA SER A 195 0.72 -9.57 -20.37
C SER A 195 -0.55 -8.80 -20.74
N ASP A 196 -1.60 -8.87 -19.93
CA ASP A 196 -2.87 -8.19 -20.21
C ASP A 196 -2.73 -6.67 -20.07
N ASP A 197 -3.37 -5.91 -20.96
CA ASP A 197 -3.41 -4.45 -20.90
C ASP A 197 -4.29 -3.97 -19.72
N PRO A 198 -3.92 -2.89 -19.01
CA PRO A 198 -4.75 -2.33 -17.94
C PRO A 198 -6.21 -2.01 -18.33
N MET A 199 -6.48 -1.74 -19.61
CA MET A 199 -7.82 -1.55 -20.15
C MET A 199 -8.68 -2.82 -20.03
N GLU A 200 -8.09 -3.99 -20.24
CA GLU A 200 -8.81 -5.27 -20.11
C GLU A 200 -9.18 -5.54 -18.65
N TRP A 201 -8.32 -5.15 -17.69
CA TRP A 201 -8.57 -5.37 -16.27
C TRP A 201 -9.82 -4.62 -15.80
N ILE A 202 -9.92 -3.35 -16.18
CA ILE A 202 -11.06 -2.51 -15.84
C ILE A 202 -12.31 -2.91 -16.65
N TRP A 203 -12.14 -3.41 -17.87
CA TRP A 203 -13.26 -3.93 -18.66
C TRP A 203 -13.91 -5.15 -17.98
N GLU A 204 -13.11 -6.09 -17.50
CA GLU A 204 -13.60 -7.24 -16.72
C GLU A 204 -14.35 -6.79 -15.45
N SER A 205 -13.81 -5.80 -14.71
CA SER A 205 -14.46 -5.23 -13.53
C SER A 205 -15.80 -4.57 -13.88
N TYR A 206 -15.88 -3.87 -15.01
CA TYR A 206 -17.11 -3.24 -15.51
C TYR A 206 -18.17 -4.26 -15.91
N GLN A 207 -17.77 -5.35 -16.56
CA GLN A 207 -18.70 -6.44 -16.91
C GLN A 207 -19.28 -7.09 -15.65
N LEU A 208 -18.43 -7.34 -14.65
CA LEU A 208 -18.87 -7.88 -13.36
C LEU A 208 -19.85 -6.92 -12.68
N SER A 209 -19.48 -5.65 -12.50
CA SER A 209 -20.31 -4.66 -11.81
C SER A 209 -21.66 -4.46 -12.50
N SER A 210 -21.68 -4.44 -13.84
CA SER A 210 -22.92 -4.38 -14.63
C SER A 210 -23.88 -5.53 -14.32
N GLY A 211 -23.36 -6.75 -14.13
CA GLY A 211 -24.15 -7.90 -13.70
C GLY A 211 -24.68 -7.76 -12.26
N LEU A 212 -23.85 -7.28 -11.34
CA LEU A 212 -24.21 -7.15 -9.92
C LEU A 212 -25.41 -6.23 -9.68
N TYR A 213 -25.53 -5.15 -10.45
CA TYR A 213 -26.67 -4.23 -10.33
C TYR A 213 -28.02 -4.87 -10.66
N ALA A 214 -28.05 -5.96 -11.43
CA ALA A 214 -29.28 -6.69 -11.73
C ALA A 214 -29.68 -7.67 -10.61
N GLU A 215 -28.75 -8.02 -9.72
CA GLU A 215 -28.92 -9.08 -8.73
C GLU A 215 -29.32 -8.59 -7.34
N VAL A 216 -29.11 -7.30 -7.04
CA VAL A 216 -29.42 -6.73 -5.73
C VAL A 216 -30.42 -5.58 -5.80
N LYS A 217 -31.27 -5.48 -4.78
CA LYS A 217 -32.19 -4.35 -4.59
C LYS A 217 -31.85 -3.59 -3.30
N PRO A 218 -32.02 -2.25 -3.27
CA PRO A 218 -31.86 -1.50 -2.03
C PRO A 218 -32.74 -2.07 -0.90
N GLY A 219 -32.15 -2.26 0.28
CA GLY A 219 -32.79 -2.84 1.46
C GLY A 219 -32.79 -4.37 1.52
N GLN A 220 -32.31 -5.05 0.48
CA GLN A 220 -32.22 -6.52 0.45
C GLN A 220 -31.23 -7.03 1.51
N THR A 221 -31.60 -8.14 2.15
CA THR A 221 -30.66 -8.99 2.86
C THR A 221 -30.01 -9.93 1.84
N VAL A 222 -28.69 -9.84 1.68
CA VAL A 222 -27.91 -10.84 0.94
C VAL A 222 -27.58 -11.98 1.90
N ASP A 223 -27.74 -13.21 1.42
CA ASP A 223 -27.68 -14.44 2.20
C ASP A 223 -26.42 -15.26 1.87
N GLU A 224 -26.35 -16.45 2.44
CA GLU A 224 -25.26 -17.39 2.22
C GLU A 224 -25.15 -17.81 0.75
N ASP A 225 -26.27 -17.93 0.03
CA ASP A 225 -26.27 -18.29 -1.39
C ASP A 225 -25.61 -17.19 -2.25
N TYR A 226 -25.89 -15.91 -1.95
CA TYR A 226 -25.18 -14.80 -2.56
C TYR A 226 -23.68 -14.88 -2.29
N TYR A 227 -23.29 -15.13 -1.04
CA TYR A 227 -21.88 -15.25 -0.65
C TYR A 227 -21.18 -16.40 -1.38
N GLN A 228 -21.74 -17.61 -1.35
CA GLN A 228 -21.17 -18.80 -2.00
C GLN A 228 -21.04 -18.61 -3.53
N LYS A 229 -21.98 -17.89 -4.14
CA LYS A 229 -21.92 -17.55 -5.56
C LYS A 229 -20.76 -16.61 -5.89
N TYR A 230 -20.48 -15.63 -5.05
CA TYR A 230 -19.58 -14.52 -5.40
C TYR A 230 -18.20 -14.55 -4.73
N ILE A 231 -18.00 -15.28 -3.63
CA ILE A 231 -16.67 -15.44 -3.05
C ILE A 231 -15.64 -16.02 -4.04
N PRO A 232 -15.97 -16.97 -4.95
CA PRO A 232 -15.01 -17.42 -5.96
C PRO A 232 -14.62 -16.31 -6.96
N VAL A 233 -15.54 -15.38 -7.24
CA VAL A 233 -15.26 -14.22 -8.09
C VAL A 233 -14.31 -13.26 -7.39
N VAL A 234 -14.56 -12.94 -6.12
CA VAL A 234 -13.68 -12.11 -5.28
C VAL A 234 -12.27 -12.69 -5.22
N ARG A 235 -12.14 -13.98 -4.91
CA ARG A 235 -10.87 -14.71 -4.91
C ARG A 235 -10.12 -14.55 -6.22
N LYS A 236 -10.82 -14.80 -7.35
CA LYS A 236 -10.24 -14.67 -8.69
C LYS A 236 -9.78 -13.25 -9.00
N ARG A 237 -10.55 -12.21 -8.63
CA ARG A 237 -10.17 -10.82 -8.88
C ARG A 237 -8.93 -10.40 -8.09
N ILE A 238 -8.78 -10.87 -6.84
CA ILE A 238 -7.59 -10.61 -6.03
C ILE A 238 -6.37 -11.36 -6.59
N ASP A 239 -6.54 -12.62 -7.02
CA ASP A 239 -5.47 -13.39 -7.69
C ASP A 239 -5.01 -12.68 -8.97
N GLN A 240 -5.95 -12.36 -9.88
CA GLN A 240 -5.66 -11.61 -11.11
C GLN A 240 -4.93 -10.30 -10.84
N ALA A 241 -5.38 -9.52 -9.84
CA ALA A 241 -4.73 -8.27 -9.45
C ALA A 241 -3.29 -8.49 -8.98
N GLY A 242 -3.04 -9.49 -8.13
CA GLY A 242 -1.70 -9.81 -7.65
C GLY A 242 -0.76 -10.24 -8.78
N ILE A 243 -1.23 -11.12 -9.66
CA ILE A 243 -0.47 -11.58 -10.82
C ILE A 243 -0.18 -10.44 -11.81
N ARG A 244 -1.17 -9.60 -12.12
CA ARG A 244 -1.01 -8.43 -13.02
C ARG A 244 -0.08 -7.39 -12.42
N LEU A 245 -0.20 -7.10 -11.12
CA LEU A 245 0.73 -6.22 -10.41
C LEU A 245 2.16 -6.76 -10.51
N ALA A 246 2.38 -8.07 -10.31
CA ALA A 246 3.70 -8.68 -10.48
C ALA A 246 4.22 -8.53 -11.92
N GLY A 247 3.37 -8.72 -12.92
CA GLY A 247 3.68 -8.52 -14.33
C GLY A 247 4.16 -7.08 -14.60
N GLU A 248 3.41 -6.09 -14.13
CA GLU A 248 3.77 -4.68 -14.25
C GLU A 248 5.09 -4.36 -13.55
N LEU A 249 5.25 -4.78 -12.30
CA LEU A 249 6.48 -4.52 -11.56
C LEU A 249 7.69 -5.19 -12.20
N ASN A 250 7.55 -6.43 -12.69
CA ASN A 250 8.61 -7.12 -13.43
C ASN A 250 8.97 -6.37 -14.73
N ARG A 251 7.97 -5.86 -15.44
CA ARG A 251 8.15 -5.07 -16.67
C ARG A 251 8.83 -3.72 -16.41
N LEU A 252 8.50 -3.08 -15.29
CA LEU A 252 8.95 -1.72 -14.94
C LEU A 252 10.30 -1.71 -14.24
N LEU A 253 10.56 -2.67 -13.35
CA LEU A 253 11.72 -2.71 -12.47
C LEU A 253 12.69 -3.85 -12.79
N GLY A 254 12.35 -4.75 -13.72
CA GLY A 254 13.16 -5.92 -14.06
C GLY A 254 14.57 -5.61 -14.56
N ASN A 255 14.79 -4.40 -15.09
CA ASN A 255 16.11 -3.89 -15.48
C ASN A 255 16.41 -2.53 -14.84
N ALA A 256 15.63 -2.11 -13.83
CA ALA A 256 15.88 -0.83 -13.17
C ALA A 256 17.23 -0.89 -12.44
N SER A 257 18.09 0.10 -12.65
CA SER A 257 19.18 0.32 -11.72
C SER A 257 18.56 0.47 -10.33
N LEU A 258 19.00 -0.36 -9.37
CA LEU A 258 18.60 -0.18 -7.98
C LEU A 258 18.81 1.30 -7.65
N PRO A 259 17.83 1.98 -7.04
CA PRO A 259 18.06 3.35 -6.62
C PRO A 259 19.35 3.34 -5.82
N GLU A 260 20.31 4.19 -6.21
CA GLU A 260 21.39 4.51 -5.28
C GLU A 260 20.67 4.84 -3.99
N VAL A 261 20.84 4.02 -2.96
CA VAL A 261 20.24 4.24 -1.64
C VAL A 261 20.58 5.68 -1.34
N ALA A 262 19.59 6.59 -1.48
CA ALA A 262 19.88 8.01 -1.67
C ALA A 262 20.88 8.35 -0.60
N ALA A 263 22.14 8.61 -1.01
CA ALA A 263 23.25 8.57 -0.09
C ALA A 263 22.88 9.58 0.97
N ALA A 264 22.53 9.06 2.14
CA ALA A 264 21.86 9.88 3.12
C ALA A 264 22.84 10.99 3.41
N ALA A 265 22.42 12.25 3.26
CA ALA A 265 23.38 13.35 3.13
C ALA A 265 24.41 13.24 4.28
N PRO A 266 25.71 13.25 3.99
CA PRO A 266 26.70 13.23 5.05
C PRO A 266 26.49 14.50 5.87
N VAL A 267 26.16 14.34 7.15
CA VAL A 267 25.94 15.46 8.08
C VAL A 267 27.00 15.45 9.16
N ASP A 268 27.37 16.64 9.63
CA ASP A 268 28.19 16.77 10.84
C ASP A 268 27.34 16.31 12.04
N LEU A 269 27.94 15.46 12.88
CA LEU A 269 27.31 14.98 14.12
C LEU A 269 26.87 16.14 15.03
N LYS A 270 27.55 17.29 14.99
CA LYS A 270 27.17 18.48 15.77
C LYS A 270 25.84 19.08 15.35
N ASP A 271 25.47 18.90 14.08
CA ASP A 271 24.24 19.46 13.50
C ASP A 271 23.10 18.44 13.48
N ILE A 272 23.31 17.22 14.00
CA ILE A 272 22.38 16.08 13.86
C ILE A 272 20.96 16.38 14.33
N SER A 273 20.79 17.25 15.33
CA SER A 273 19.48 17.68 15.82
C SER A 273 18.64 18.43 14.79
N ASN A 274 19.26 19.06 13.80
CA ASN A 274 18.57 19.78 12.72
C ASN A 274 17.97 18.83 11.66
N TYR A 275 18.26 17.53 11.77
CA TYR A 275 17.88 16.51 10.79
C TYR A 275 16.85 15.52 11.33
N VAL A 276 16.19 15.81 12.46
CA VAL A 276 15.05 15.01 12.95
C VAL A 276 14.00 14.86 11.84
N GLY A 277 13.55 13.62 11.63
CA GLY A 277 12.63 13.22 10.57
C GLY A 277 13.32 12.86 9.25
N LYS A 278 14.62 13.14 9.07
CA LYS A 278 15.36 12.89 7.82
C LYS A 278 16.29 11.69 7.92
N LYS A 279 16.51 11.01 6.79
CA LYS A 279 17.54 9.97 6.62
C LYS A 279 18.89 10.64 6.38
N VAL A 280 19.89 10.35 7.20
CA VAL A 280 21.24 10.92 7.11
C VAL A 280 22.32 9.85 7.23
N THR A 281 23.52 10.17 6.74
CA THR A 281 24.74 9.42 7.07
C THR A 281 25.58 10.28 8.00
N VAL A 282 25.93 9.75 9.17
CA VAL A 282 26.71 10.49 10.17
C VAL A 282 27.85 9.64 10.68
N THR A 283 29.03 10.23 10.81
CA THR A 283 30.22 9.57 11.33
C THR A 283 30.55 10.11 12.71
N GLY A 284 30.84 9.23 13.66
CA GLY A 284 31.25 9.66 14.99
C GLY A 284 31.81 8.53 15.84
N LYS A 285 32.58 8.92 16.87
CA LYS A 285 33.10 7.98 17.86
C LYS A 285 31.98 7.58 18.84
N ILE A 286 31.87 6.29 19.11
CA ILE A 286 31.05 5.74 20.20
C ILE A 286 31.85 5.81 21.51
N TYR A 287 31.26 6.45 22.52
CA TYR A 287 31.92 6.69 23.82
C TYR A 287 31.43 5.80 24.94
N SER A 288 30.25 5.20 24.79
CA SER A 288 29.70 4.28 25.80
C SER A 288 28.61 3.42 25.18
N LEU A 289 28.53 2.19 25.66
CA LEU A 289 27.44 1.27 25.38
C LEU A 289 26.63 1.01 26.66
N LYS A 290 25.32 0.79 26.52
CA LYS A 290 24.46 0.35 27.61
C LYS A 290 23.43 -0.65 27.11
N ASP A 291 23.56 -1.91 27.51
CA ASP A 291 22.51 -2.92 27.30
C ASP A 291 21.35 -2.67 28.28
N ILE A 292 20.14 -2.59 27.75
CA ILE A 292 18.90 -2.43 28.53
C ILE A 292 17.94 -3.62 28.36
N GLY A 293 18.46 -4.77 27.93
CA GLY A 293 17.73 -6.01 27.71
C GLY A 293 17.18 -6.12 26.30
N SER A 294 16.25 -5.25 25.92
CA SER A 294 15.62 -5.29 24.58
C SER A 294 16.48 -4.69 23.47
N MET A 295 17.48 -3.88 23.82
CA MET A 295 18.37 -3.19 22.88
C MET A 295 19.67 -2.76 23.57
N VAL A 296 20.66 -2.40 22.78
CA VAL A 296 21.89 -1.74 23.27
C VAL A 296 21.88 -0.28 22.82
N LEU A 297 22.11 0.64 23.74
CA LEU A 297 22.24 2.07 23.45
C LEU A 297 23.72 2.40 23.26
N ALA A 298 24.10 2.85 22.07
CA ALA A 298 25.44 3.34 21.78
C ALA A 298 25.46 4.86 21.68
N ASN A 299 26.16 5.52 22.60
CA ASN A 299 26.20 6.99 22.66
C ASN A 299 27.36 7.52 21.80
N MET A 300 27.02 8.36 20.82
CA MET A 300 27.95 8.92 19.85
C MET A 300 28.28 10.40 20.16
N GLY A 301 29.56 10.77 19.98
CA GLY A 301 30.06 12.14 20.17
C GLY A 301 30.43 12.50 21.61
N ALA A 302 29.78 11.88 22.60
CA ALA A 302 30.18 11.90 24.00
C ALA A 302 29.49 10.76 24.77
N ALA A 303 29.92 10.51 26.01
CA ALA A 303 29.22 9.60 26.90
C ALA A 303 27.89 10.21 27.39
N TYR A 304 26.95 9.36 27.81
CA TYR A 304 25.72 9.81 28.45
C TYR A 304 26.03 10.66 29.71
N PRO A 305 25.32 11.78 29.96
CA PRO A 305 24.15 12.30 29.24
C PRO A 305 24.48 13.36 28.15
N HIS A 306 25.74 13.51 27.75
CA HIS A 306 26.18 14.60 26.87
C HIS A 306 26.30 14.22 25.39
N GLN A 307 25.87 13.01 25.03
CA GLN A 307 25.94 12.51 23.66
C GLN A 307 25.13 13.37 22.71
N LEU A 308 25.62 13.51 21.48
CA LEU A 308 24.94 14.24 20.41
C LEU A 308 23.89 13.37 19.72
N LEU A 309 24.16 12.06 19.63
CA LEU A 309 23.29 11.06 19.03
C LEU A 309 23.33 9.76 19.82
N THR A 310 22.19 9.09 19.95
CA THR A 310 22.10 7.73 20.50
C THR A 310 21.77 6.75 19.37
N LEU A 311 22.49 5.64 19.25
CA LEU A 311 22.10 4.53 18.37
C LEU A 311 21.39 3.48 19.21
N ALA A 312 20.12 3.20 18.90
CA ALA A 312 19.35 2.14 19.53
C ALA A 312 19.49 0.85 18.71
N LEU A 313 20.46 0.01 19.08
CA LEU A 313 20.78 -1.23 18.40
C LEU A 313 19.79 -2.34 18.80
N LYS A 314 19.02 -2.83 17.84
CA LYS A 314 17.95 -3.84 18.03
C LYS A 314 18.18 -5.03 17.07
N GLY A 315 17.53 -6.15 17.35
CA GLY A 315 17.54 -7.33 16.47
C GLY A 315 18.97 -7.78 16.14
N GLU A 316 19.23 -8.00 14.84
CA GLU A 316 20.53 -8.45 14.31
C GLU A 316 21.67 -7.45 14.56
N ALA A 317 21.36 -6.16 14.77
CA ALA A 317 22.36 -5.15 15.10
C ALA A 317 22.71 -5.08 16.60
N LYS A 318 21.89 -5.69 17.49
CA LYS A 318 22.13 -5.69 18.93
C LYS A 318 23.53 -6.22 19.35
N PRO A 319 24.07 -7.33 18.80
CA PRO A 319 25.36 -7.88 19.22
C PRO A 319 26.59 -7.09 18.72
N LEU A 320 26.42 -5.98 18.01
CA LEU A 320 27.54 -5.20 17.48
C LEU A 320 28.38 -4.57 18.60
N ALA A 321 29.65 -4.96 18.67
CA ALA A 321 30.64 -4.36 19.56
C ALA A 321 31.21 -3.07 18.95
N LEU A 322 30.66 -1.93 19.35
CA LEU A 322 30.99 -0.61 18.81
C LEU A 322 31.79 0.30 19.76
N GLU A 323 32.06 -0.13 20.99
CA GLU A 323 32.71 0.70 22.00
C GLU A 323 34.09 1.18 21.56
N ASP A 324 34.37 2.47 21.78
CA ASP A 324 35.58 3.17 21.35
C ASP A 324 35.85 3.22 19.84
N LYS A 325 34.93 2.73 19.00
CA LYS A 325 35.06 2.79 17.54
C LYS A 325 34.50 4.09 16.98
N THR A 326 35.15 4.59 15.93
CA THR A 326 34.51 5.54 15.02
C THR A 326 33.68 4.74 14.04
N VAL A 327 32.41 5.10 13.92
CA VAL A 327 31.48 4.40 13.02
C VAL A 327 30.74 5.40 12.16
N THR A 328 30.49 5.01 10.91
CA THR A 328 29.57 5.69 10.02
C THR A 328 28.24 4.97 10.07
N VAL A 329 27.17 5.66 10.47
CA VAL A 329 25.82 5.09 10.52
C VAL A 329 24.91 5.80 9.53
N THR A 330 24.07 5.03 8.84
CA THR A 330 23.02 5.55 7.97
C THR A 330 21.65 5.17 8.51
N GLY A 331 20.79 6.17 8.71
CA GLY A 331 19.44 5.95 9.24
C GLY A 331 18.63 7.22 9.37
N GLN A 332 17.35 7.07 9.70
CA GLN A 332 16.48 8.20 9.99
C GLN A 332 16.73 8.70 11.42
N VAL A 333 16.97 10.00 11.56
CA VAL A 333 17.08 10.65 12.88
C VAL A 333 15.66 10.83 13.43
N ILE A 334 15.41 10.34 14.64
CA ILE A 334 14.17 10.55 15.39
C ILE A 334 14.44 11.39 16.63
N ASP A 335 13.42 12.08 17.13
CA ASP A 335 13.46 12.65 18.48
C ASP A 335 12.98 11.60 19.48
N TYR A 336 13.82 11.28 20.46
CA TYR A 336 13.44 10.45 21.59
C TYR A 336 13.71 11.20 22.89
N LYS A 337 12.63 11.65 23.53
CA LYS A 337 12.67 12.41 24.78
C LYS A 337 13.56 13.66 24.69
N GLY A 338 13.48 14.39 23.57
CA GLY A 338 14.24 15.61 23.34
C GLY A 338 15.71 15.38 22.96
N LYS A 339 16.08 14.15 22.57
CA LYS A 339 17.43 13.83 22.09
C LYS A 339 17.37 13.10 20.73
N PRO A 340 18.29 13.40 19.80
CA PRO A 340 18.43 12.66 18.57
C PRO A 340 18.75 11.17 18.82
N GLU A 341 18.03 10.30 18.15
CA GLU A 341 18.25 8.86 18.14
C GLU A 341 18.17 8.30 16.70
N ILE A 342 18.95 7.27 16.39
CA ILE A 342 18.77 6.44 15.19
C ILE A 342 18.53 5.01 15.66
N ILE A 343 17.45 4.40 15.19
CA ILE A 343 17.19 2.98 15.40
C ILE A 343 17.98 2.19 14.36
N VAL A 344 18.80 1.25 14.82
CA VAL A 344 19.59 0.37 13.96
C VAL A 344 19.13 -1.06 14.18
N THR A 345 18.55 -1.65 13.15
CA THR A 345 18.09 -3.06 13.18
C THR A 345 18.92 -3.95 12.27
N ASP A 346 19.51 -3.38 11.22
CA ASP A 346 20.36 -4.09 10.25
C ASP A 346 21.83 -3.66 10.43
N PRO A 347 22.76 -4.61 10.69
CA PRO A 347 24.20 -4.32 10.74
C PRO A 347 24.76 -3.58 9.52
N ALA A 348 24.18 -3.74 8.33
CA ALA A 348 24.60 -3.06 7.11
C ALA A 348 24.45 -1.52 7.18
N GLN A 349 23.66 -1.01 8.12
CA GLN A 349 23.54 0.43 8.39
C GLN A 349 24.82 1.03 9.00
N ILE A 350 25.72 0.21 9.53
CA ILE A 350 26.95 0.63 10.20
C ILE A 350 28.18 0.23 9.38
N LYS A 351 29.10 1.18 9.18
CA LYS A 351 30.41 0.98 8.57
C LYS A 351 31.51 1.44 9.55
N PHE A 352 32.66 0.78 9.53
CA PHE A 352 33.80 1.01 10.43
C PHE A 352 34.90 1.82 9.77
#